data_AF-A0A5S9M4Z5-F1
#
_entry.id   AF-A0A5S9M4Z5-F1
#
_cell.length_a   1.000
_cell.length_b   1.000
_cell.length_c   1.000
_cell.angle_alpha   90.00
_cell.angle_beta   90.00
_cell.angle_gamma   90.00
#
_symmetry.space_group_name_H-M   'P 1'
#
loop_
_entity.id
_entity.type
_entity.pdbx_description
1 polymer ?
#
loop_
_entity_poly.entity_id
_entity_poly.type
_entity_poly.pdbx_seq_one_letter_code
_entity_poly.pdbx_strand_id
1 'polypeptide(L)'
;MQFVTTGFKNMEACRHTDEEGWIYIDKNSSLQIPEGTTSDTPDLAAWPLPFTSKTQQKKTLIIMPDQIKQETINQMAMLTESFSQPEAAQYHLIKASNVTNDQLEDHSLIFIGGIQTFSLFFKKKGRRRSHRSSKKGSV
;
A
#
# COMPACT_ATOMS: atom_id res chain seq x y z
N MET A 1 20.62 3.35 -7.77
CA MET A 1 21.91 2.73 -7.41
C MET A 1 23.01 3.58 -8.02
N GLN A 2 23.96 4.07 -7.23
CA GLN A 2 25.02 4.94 -7.71
C GLN A 2 26.35 4.33 -7.34
N PHE A 3 27.24 4.19 -8.31
CA PHE A 3 28.63 3.82 -8.08
C PHE A 3 29.44 5.11 -8.07
N VAL A 4 30.04 5.44 -6.92
CA VAL A 4 30.90 6.62 -6.78
C VAL A 4 32.31 6.13 -6.47
N THR A 5 33.28 6.60 -7.25
CA THR A 5 34.70 6.31 -7.07
C THR A 5 35.48 7.59 -6.88
N THR A 6 36.49 7.55 -5.99
CA THR A 6 37.48 8.63 -5.83
C THR A 6 38.85 8.06 -6.16
N GLY A 7 39.37 8.35 -7.36
CA GLY A 7 40.73 8.00 -7.78
C GLY A 7 41.74 9.09 -7.44
N PHE A 8 43.00 8.69 -7.18
CA PHE A 8 44.11 9.62 -6.94
C PHE A 8 44.30 10.54 -8.15
N LYS A 9 44.36 11.85 -7.87
CA LYS A 9 44.35 12.94 -8.86
C LYS A 9 45.77 13.34 -9.30
N ASN A 10 46.73 12.42 -9.29
CA ASN A 10 48.10 12.70 -9.73
C ASN A 10 48.35 12.05 -11.10
N MET A 11 47.67 12.58 -12.12
CA MET A 11 48.05 12.34 -13.51
C MET A 11 49.23 13.27 -13.83
N GLU A 12 50.44 12.74 -13.93
CA GLU A 12 51.39 13.36 -14.87
C GLU A 12 50.76 13.21 -16.27
N ALA A 13 50.17 14.30 -16.74
CA ALA A 13 49.36 14.37 -17.93
C ALA A 13 50.23 14.15 -19.18
N CYS A 14 50.45 12.90 -19.61
CA CYS A 14 50.80 12.50 -20.98
C CYS A 14 50.99 10.98 -21.21
N ARG A 15 50.49 10.09 -20.33
CA ARG A 15 50.44 8.65 -20.64
C ARG A 15 49.02 8.24 -21.04
N HIS A 16 48.79 8.09 -22.35
CA HIS A 16 47.64 7.38 -22.89
C HIS A 16 47.91 5.87 -22.80
N THR A 17 47.70 5.30 -21.63
CA THR A 17 47.66 3.86 -21.47
C THR A 17 46.42 3.54 -20.65
N ASP A 18 45.53 2.71 -21.20
CA ASP A 18 44.33 2.17 -20.51
C ASP A 18 44.71 1.25 -19.32
N GLU A 19 45.98 1.23 -18.91
CA GLU A 19 46.58 0.36 -17.91
C GLU A 19 46.31 0.81 -16.45
N GLU A 20 45.66 1.96 -16.22
CA GLU A 20 45.41 2.51 -14.87
C GLU A 20 43.94 2.53 -14.44
N GLY A 21 43.07 1.77 -15.13
CA GLY A 21 41.70 1.51 -14.66
C GLY A 21 41.68 0.55 -13.46
N TRP A 22 41.98 1.03 -12.25
CA TRP A 22 42.06 0.18 -11.05
C TRP A 22 40.70 -0.31 -10.52
N ILE A 23 39.58 0.22 -11.02
CA ILE A 23 38.23 -0.26 -10.70
C ILE A 23 37.54 -0.74 -11.96
N TYR A 24 37.14 -2.02 -11.93
CA TYR A 24 36.35 -2.66 -12.97
C TYR A 24 35.08 -3.24 -12.34
N ILE A 25 33.92 -2.85 -12.87
CA ILE A 25 32.62 -3.45 -12.51
C ILE A 25 32.23 -4.38 -13.65
N ASP A 26 32.25 -5.68 -13.39
CA ASP A 26 31.93 -6.68 -14.40
C ASP A 26 30.45 -6.59 -14.81
N LYS A 27 30.17 -6.77 -16.11
CA LYS A 27 28.80 -6.80 -16.65
C LYS A 27 27.91 -7.91 -16.06
N ASN A 28 28.53 -8.95 -15.51
CA ASN A 28 27.87 -10.08 -14.86
C ASN A 28 27.67 -9.84 -13.35
N SER A 29 28.05 -8.67 -12.84
CA SER A 29 27.75 -8.29 -11.45
C SER A 29 26.24 -8.24 -11.26
N SER A 30 25.72 -8.94 -10.24
CA SER A 30 24.30 -8.98 -9.94
C SER A 30 24.03 -8.48 -8.52
N LEU A 31 23.02 -7.63 -8.35
CA LEU A 31 22.45 -7.34 -7.04
C LEU A 31 21.27 -8.26 -6.78
N GLN A 32 21.37 -9.11 -5.77
CA GLN A 32 20.23 -9.87 -5.26
C GLN A 32 19.64 -9.11 -4.09
N ILE A 33 18.47 -8.52 -4.31
CA ILE A 33 17.66 -7.98 -3.23
C ILE A 33 16.80 -9.15 -2.77
N PRO A 34 17.02 -9.73 -1.57
CA PRO A 34 16.11 -10.74 -1.06
C PRO A 34 14.73 -10.12 -1.00
N GLU A 35 13.72 -10.86 -1.43
CA GLU A 35 12.34 -10.48 -1.19
C GLU A 35 12.21 -10.37 0.33
N GLY A 36 12.07 -9.14 0.84
CA GLY A 36 11.89 -8.94 2.27
C GLY A 36 10.68 -9.74 2.72
N THR A 37 10.66 -10.18 3.98
CA THR A 37 9.40 -10.64 4.57
C THR A 37 8.44 -9.46 4.50
N THR A 38 7.60 -9.41 3.47
CA THR A 38 6.48 -8.49 3.45
C THR A 38 5.66 -8.91 4.65
N SER A 39 5.70 -8.09 5.70
CA SER A 39 4.78 -8.25 6.80
C SER A 39 3.39 -8.33 6.19
N ASP A 40 2.72 -9.47 6.36
CA ASP A 40 1.32 -9.65 5.92
C ASP A 40 0.38 -8.68 6.64
N THR A 41 0.87 -8.04 7.71
CA THR A 41 0.18 -6.96 8.41
C THR A 41 0.21 -5.68 7.56
N PRO A 42 -0.95 -5.13 7.17
CA PRO A 42 -1.02 -3.88 6.43
C PRO A 42 -0.49 -2.71 7.26
N ASP A 43 0.57 -2.05 6.76
CA ASP A 43 1.13 -0.84 7.36
C ASP A 43 1.25 0.25 6.28
N LEU A 44 0.78 1.45 6.60
CA LEU A 44 0.88 2.61 5.73
C LEU A 44 2.33 3.10 5.58
N ALA A 45 3.21 2.79 6.54
CA ALA A 45 4.65 3.09 6.40
C ALA A 45 5.30 2.33 5.23
N ALA A 46 4.72 1.19 4.84
CA ALA A 46 5.16 0.38 3.71
C ALA A 46 4.34 0.65 2.43
N TRP A 47 3.60 1.76 2.37
CA TRP A 47 2.79 2.11 1.20
C TRP A 47 3.61 2.08 -0.10
N PRO A 48 3.10 1.49 -1.19
CA PRO A 48 1.81 0.81 -1.33
C PRO A 48 1.87 -0.73 -1.15
N LEU A 49 3.04 -1.28 -0.84
CA LEU A 49 3.36 -2.71 -0.98
C LEU A 49 2.40 -3.70 -0.29
N PRO A 50 1.91 -3.49 0.95
CA PRO A 50 0.99 -4.46 1.56
C PRO A 50 -0.38 -4.50 0.86
N PHE A 51 -0.73 -3.47 0.08
CA PHE A 51 -2.01 -3.36 -0.63
C PHE A 51 -1.89 -3.76 -2.11
N THR A 52 -0.67 -3.82 -2.65
CA THR A 52 -0.41 -4.03 -4.08
C THR A 52 0.46 -5.25 -4.38
N SER A 53 0.96 -5.96 -3.36
CA SER A 53 1.73 -7.19 -3.57
C SER A 53 0.87 -8.30 -4.18
N LYS A 54 1.47 -9.17 -5.01
CA LYS A 54 0.72 -10.26 -5.71
C LYS A 54 -0.03 -11.20 -4.76
N THR A 55 0.49 -11.41 -3.56
CA THR A 55 -0.12 -12.26 -2.51
C THR A 55 -1.28 -11.58 -1.80
N GLN A 56 -1.29 -10.24 -1.74
CA GLN A 56 -2.29 -9.44 -1.02
C GLN A 56 -3.25 -8.66 -1.95
N GLN A 57 -2.98 -8.58 -3.26
CA GLN A 57 -3.85 -7.91 -4.24
C GLN A 57 -5.29 -8.45 -4.20
N LYS A 58 -5.45 -9.77 -4.08
CA LYS A 58 -6.76 -10.42 -3.95
C LYS A 58 -7.44 -10.16 -2.61
N LYS A 59 -6.72 -9.64 -1.61
CA LYS A 59 -7.20 -9.34 -0.27
C LYS A 59 -7.39 -7.84 -0.03
N THR A 60 -7.13 -6.99 -1.02
CA THR A 60 -7.40 -5.55 -0.91
C THR A 60 -8.71 -5.21 -1.62
N LEU A 61 -9.65 -4.64 -0.88
CA LEU A 61 -10.95 -4.20 -1.37
C LEU A 61 -11.03 -2.67 -1.35
N ILE A 62 -11.19 -2.08 -2.52
CA ILE A 62 -11.40 -0.64 -2.68
C ILE A 62 -12.92 -0.38 -2.77
N ILE A 63 -13.43 0.32 -1.77
CA ILE A 63 -14.86 0.61 -1.60
C ILE A 63 -15.14 2.03 -2.08
N MET A 64 -16.02 2.15 -3.06
CA MET A 64 -16.46 3.41 -3.65
C MET A 64 -17.85 3.79 -3.18
N PRO A 65 -18.18 5.10 -3.14
CA PRO A 65 -19.53 5.55 -2.84
C PRO A 65 -20.46 5.13 -3.98
N ASP A 66 -21.74 4.93 -3.66
CA ASP A 66 -22.75 4.56 -4.67
C ASP A 66 -22.94 5.67 -5.72
N GLN A 67 -22.77 6.92 -5.29
CA GLN A 67 -22.78 8.10 -6.15
C GLN A 67 -21.34 8.60 -6.36
N ILE A 68 -20.83 8.39 -7.57
CA ILE A 68 -19.49 8.84 -7.96
C ILE A 68 -19.58 10.32 -8.36
N LYS A 69 -18.76 11.16 -7.70
CA LYS A 69 -18.58 12.57 -8.05
C LYS A 69 -17.19 12.76 -8.69
N GLN A 70 -16.97 13.91 -9.31
CA GLN A 70 -15.67 14.24 -9.90
C GLN A 70 -14.52 14.17 -8.87
N GLU A 71 -14.78 14.56 -7.63
CA GLU A 71 -13.83 14.41 -6.52
C GLU A 71 -13.42 12.94 -6.29
N THR A 72 -14.38 12.01 -6.31
CA THR A 72 -14.13 10.57 -6.17
C THR A 72 -13.25 10.03 -7.30
N ILE A 73 -13.47 10.53 -8.53
CA ILE A 73 -12.66 10.15 -9.69
C ILE A 73 -11.21 10.63 -9.51
N ASN A 74 -11.01 11.87 -9.07
CA ASN A 74 -9.67 12.41 -8.82
C ASN A 74 -8.95 11.65 -7.70
N GLN A 75 -9.65 11.32 -6.62
CA GLN A 75 -9.10 10.50 -5.53
C GLN A 75 -8.72 9.10 -6.01
N MET A 76 -9.53 8.48 -6.87
CA MET A 76 -9.21 7.20 -7.47
C MET A 76 -7.97 7.29 -8.37
N ALA A 77 -7.86 8.34 -9.19
CA ALA A 77 -6.69 8.55 -10.05
C ALA A 77 -5.40 8.66 -9.21
N MET A 78 -5.42 9.51 -8.17
CA MET A 78 -4.29 9.65 -7.25
C MET A 78 -3.91 8.32 -6.56
N LEU A 79 -4.92 7.55 -6.12
CA LEU A 79 -4.69 6.24 -5.53
C LEU A 79 -3.99 5.31 -6.53
N THR A 80 -4.50 5.21 -7.75
CA THR A 80 -3.94 4.32 -8.78
C THR A 80 -2.54 4.74 -9.22
N GLU A 81 -2.25 6.03 -9.30
CA GLU A 81 -0.90 6.55 -9.57
C GLU A 81 0.08 6.15 -8.48
N SER A 82 -0.35 6.19 -7.21
CA SER A 82 0.52 5.85 -6.08
C SER A 82 0.96 4.38 -6.07
N PHE A 83 0.24 3.50 -6.78
CA PHE A 83 0.53 2.08 -6.83
C PHE A 83 1.72 1.70 -7.72
N SER A 84 2.32 2.66 -8.44
CA SER A 84 3.58 2.54 -9.19
C SER A 84 3.63 1.50 -10.34
N GLN A 85 2.74 0.49 -10.36
CA GLN A 85 2.60 -0.51 -11.43
C GLN A 85 1.12 -0.80 -11.74
N PRO A 86 0.52 -0.04 -12.67
CA PRO A 86 -0.88 -0.23 -13.04
C PRO A 86 -1.14 -1.56 -13.78
N GLU A 87 -0.20 -2.08 -14.57
CA GLU A 87 -0.44 -3.32 -15.35
C GLU A 87 -0.44 -4.60 -14.50
N ALA A 88 0.16 -4.58 -13.31
CA ALA A 88 0.30 -5.77 -12.46
C ALA A 88 -0.82 -5.92 -11.43
N ALA A 89 -1.77 -4.98 -11.36
CA ALA A 89 -2.57 -4.83 -10.18
C ALA A 89 -4.06 -5.09 -10.37
N GLN A 90 -4.47 -6.27 -9.90
CA GLN A 90 -5.86 -6.69 -9.83
C GLN A 90 -6.46 -6.21 -8.50
N TYR A 91 -6.93 -4.96 -8.47
CA TYR A 91 -7.68 -4.45 -7.31
C TYR A 91 -9.16 -4.78 -7.43
N HIS A 92 -9.77 -5.21 -6.32
CA HIS A 92 -11.21 -5.41 -6.26
C HIS A 92 -11.93 -4.10 -5.94
N LEU A 93 -12.69 -3.61 -6.91
CA LEU A 93 -13.50 -2.41 -6.78
C LEU A 93 -14.95 -2.78 -6.48
N ILE A 94 -15.54 -2.20 -5.43
CA ILE A 94 -16.94 -2.48 -5.06
C ILE A 94 -17.66 -1.21 -4.62
N LYS A 95 -18.95 -1.11 -4.93
CA LYS A 95 -19.80 -0.04 -4.42
C LYS A 95 -20.17 -0.30 -2.96
N ALA A 96 -20.27 0.76 -2.17
CA ALA A 96 -20.61 0.70 -0.75
C ALA A 96 -21.89 -0.11 -0.47
N SER A 97 -22.92 0.03 -1.32
CA SER A 97 -24.17 -0.73 -1.20
C SER A 97 -24.04 -2.24 -1.39
N ASN A 98 -22.98 -2.69 -2.07
CA ASN A 98 -22.76 -4.10 -2.42
C ASN A 98 -21.77 -4.81 -1.50
N VAL A 99 -21.16 -4.09 -0.55
CA VAL A 99 -20.20 -4.67 0.40
C VAL A 99 -20.92 -5.57 1.40
N THR A 100 -20.43 -6.79 1.55
CA THR A 100 -20.89 -7.76 2.55
C THR A 100 -20.06 -7.66 3.84
N ASN A 101 -20.58 -8.15 4.97
CA ASN A 101 -19.82 -8.16 6.22
C ASN A 101 -18.58 -9.04 6.13
N ASP A 102 -18.67 -10.20 5.48
CA ASP A 102 -17.54 -11.14 5.33
C ASP A 102 -16.38 -10.47 4.58
N GLN A 103 -16.69 -9.69 3.55
CA GLN A 103 -15.69 -8.88 2.84
C GLN A 103 -15.04 -7.79 3.70
N LEU A 104 -15.72 -7.27 4.72
CA LEU A 104 -15.17 -6.26 5.63
C LEU A 104 -14.21 -6.87 6.67
N GLU A 105 -14.36 -8.16 6.98
CA GLU A 105 -13.54 -8.85 7.98
C GLU A 105 -12.30 -9.50 7.36
N ASP A 106 -12.40 -9.99 6.13
CA ASP A 106 -11.35 -10.79 5.47
C ASP A 106 -10.38 -9.98 4.58
N HIS A 107 -10.64 -8.68 4.38
CA HIS A 107 -9.88 -7.84 3.42
C HIS A 107 -9.27 -6.61 4.08
N SER A 108 -8.14 -6.17 3.51
CA SER A 108 -7.64 -4.81 3.71
C SER A 108 -8.54 -3.83 2.96
N LEU A 109 -9.05 -2.82 3.66
CA LEU A 109 -10.08 -1.93 3.12
C LEU A 109 -9.51 -0.54 2.79
N ILE A 110 -9.77 -0.07 1.57
CA ILE A 110 -9.49 1.31 1.16
C ILE A 110 -10.83 1.96 0.78
N PHE A 111 -11.21 3.01 1.49
CA PHE A 111 -12.43 3.78 1.18
C PHE A 111 -12.07 5.02 0.38
N ILE A 112 -12.75 5.26 -0.74
CA ILE A 112 -12.56 6.45 -1.56
C ILE A 112 -13.73 7.40 -1.36
N GLY A 113 -13.48 8.63 -0.92
CA GLY A 113 -14.52 9.61 -0.60
C GLY A 113 -14.63 9.90 0.90
N GLY A 114 -15.51 10.86 1.25
CA GLY A 114 -15.68 11.29 2.64
C GLY A 114 -16.39 10.25 3.52
N ILE A 115 -16.05 10.18 4.81
CA ILE A 115 -16.65 9.25 5.80
C ILE A 115 -18.19 9.29 5.77
N GLN A 116 -18.76 10.49 5.64
CA GLN A 116 -20.20 10.75 5.56
C GLN A 116 -20.90 10.08 4.37
N THR A 117 -20.15 9.62 3.36
CA THR A 117 -20.72 8.90 2.20
C THR A 117 -20.96 7.42 2.47
N PHE A 118 -20.42 6.86 3.55
CA PHE A 118 -20.50 5.44 3.87
C PHE A 118 -21.36 5.19 5.10
N SER A 119 -22.60 4.71 4.88
CA SER A 119 -23.56 4.37 5.95
C SER A 119 -23.05 3.25 6.88
N LEU A 120 -22.14 2.40 6.39
CA LEU A 120 -21.49 1.31 7.12
C LEU A 120 -20.81 1.79 8.41
N PHE A 121 -20.20 2.99 8.41
CA PHE A 121 -19.52 3.53 9.61
C PHE A 121 -20.49 4.01 10.69
N PHE A 122 -21.73 4.35 10.33
CA PHE A 122 -22.72 4.87 11.27
C PHE A 122 -23.54 3.75 11.95
N LYS A 123 -23.53 2.53 11.40
CA LYS A 123 -24.30 1.38 11.91
C LYS A 123 -23.75 0.83 13.25
N LYS A 124 -22.48 1.10 13.61
CA LYS A 124 -21.82 0.55 14.81
C LYS A 124 -22.14 1.30 16.12
N LYS A 125 -22.90 2.41 16.09
CA LYS A 125 -23.28 3.18 17.31
C LYS A 125 -24.46 2.60 18.13
N GLY A 126 -25.06 1.46 17.70
CA GLY A 126 -26.25 0.89 18.35
C GLY A 126 -26.03 -0.21 19.39
N ARG A 127 -24.80 -0.71 19.60
CA ARG A 127 -24.55 -1.87 20.48
C ARG A 127 -23.86 -1.50 21.79
N ARG A 128 -24.39 -0.49 22.51
CA ARG A 128 -24.12 -0.36 23.95
C ARG A 128 -24.92 -1.46 24.66
N ARG A 129 -24.24 -2.52 25.12
CA ARG A 129 -24.81 -3.51 26.04
C ARG A 129 -25.28 -2.77 27.29
N SER A 130 -26.59 -2.55 27.41
CA SER A 130 -27.23 -2.19 28.67
C SER A 130 -27.19 -3.40 29.59
N HIS A 131 -26.18 -3.50 30.45
CA HIS A 131 -26.26 -4.29 31.67
C HIS A 131 -26.92 -3.41 32.74
N ARG A 132 -28.25 -3.36 32.73
CA ARG A 132 -29.02 -2.83 33.87
C ARG A 132 -29.31 -4.00 34.80
N SER A 133 -28.42 -4.23 35.76
CA SER A 133 -28.70 -5.10 36.91
C SER A 133 -29.84 -4.49 37.72
N SER A 134 -31.02 -5.11 37.63
CA SER A 134 -32.16 -4.82 38.50
C SER A 134 -31.96 -5.62 39.79
N LYS A 135 -31.37 -5.00 40.81
CA LYS A 135 -31.62 -5.43 42.19
C LYS A 135 -32.98 -4.86 42.61
N LYS A 136 -34.01 -5.70 42.52
CA LYS A 136 -35.27 -5.49 43.25
C LYS A 136 -35.01 -5.72 44.74
N GLY A 137 -35.45 -4.78 45.57
CA GLY A 137 -35.63 -4.98 47.00
C GLY A 137 -37.03 -5.52 47.31
N SER A 138 -37.09 -6.48 48.24
CA SER A 138 -38.21 -6.94 49.09
C SER A 138 -37.68 -8.21 49.75
N VAL A 139 -37.67 -8.39 51.08
CA VAL A 139 -38.68 -8.07 52.10
C VAL A 139 -38.02 -7.45 53.33
#